data_AF-A0A3N5TJX1-F1
#
_entry.id   AF-A0A3N5TJX1-F1
#
_cell.length_a   1.000
_cell.length_b   1.000
_cell.length_c   1.000
_cell.angle_alpha   90.00
_cell.angle_beta   90.00
_cell.angle_gamma   90.00
#
_symmetry.space_group_name_H-M   'P 1'
#
loop_
_entity.id
_entity.type
_entity.pdbx_description
1 polymer ?
#
loop_
_entity_poly.entity_id
_entity_poly.type
_entity_poly.pdbx_seq_one_letter_code
_entity_poly.pdbx_strand_id
1 'polypeptide(L)'
;MGSLGMQEIVIIFIIALIIFGPRKLPELGKTIGKGLSEFKKASNELKQTWEDEVSLDKEKASMNEIIKDVKEEASLLTTEIPEIKIADSVGSKDIQ
;
A
#
# COMPACT_ATOMS: atom_id res chain seq x y z
N MET A 1 20.10 45.66 2.91
CA MET A 1 21.04 44.75 2.24
C MET A 1 20.31 44.20 1.02
N GLY A 2 20.79 44.54 -0.18
CA GLY A 2 20.02 44.40 -1.43
C GLY A 2 19.74 42.94 -1.79
N SER A 3 18.48 42.62 -2.02
CA SER A 3 18.09 41.40 -2.72
C SER A 3 18.62 41.47 -4.15
N LEU A 4 19.27 40.41 -4.62
CA LEU A 4 19.55 40.25 -6.04
C LEU A 4 18.23 40.36 -6.80
N GLY A 5 18.07 41.45 -7.55
CA GLY A 5 16.91 41.66 -8.39
C GLY A 5 17.01 40.84 -9.66
N MET A 6 15.91 40.81 -10.42
CA MET A 6 15.91 40.15 -11.72
C MET A 6 16.95 40.75 -12.68
N GLN A 7 17.28 42.04 -12.53
CA GLN A 7 18.25 42.71 -13.37
C GLN A 7 19.67 42.18 -13.16
N GLU A 8 20.09 41.99 -11.90
CA GLU A 8 21.38 41.40 -11.55
C GLU A 8 21.49 39.95 -12.04
N ILE A 9 20.43 39.16 -11.88
CA ILE A 9 20.39 37.78 -12.37
C ILE A 9 20.57 37.73 -13.89
N VAL A 10 19.89 38.60 -14.64
CA VAL A 10 20.02 38.66 -16.10
C VAL A 10 21.44 39.03 -16.54
N ILE A 11 22.08 39.98 -15.87
CA ILE A 11 23.48 40.37 -16.18
C ILE A 11 24.43 39.19 -15.98
N ILE A 12 24.33 38.51 -14.83
CA ILE A 12 25.15 37.32 -14.53
C ILE A 12 24.88 36.23 -15.57
N PHE A 13 23.62 36.04 -15.96
CA PHE A 13 23.24 35.06 -16.96
C PHE A 13 23.85 35.37 -18.34
N ILE A 14 23.86 36.64 -18.78
CA ILE A 14 24.52 37.03 -20.03
C ILE A 14 26.01 36.72 -19.99
N ILE A 15 26.71 37.03 -18.90
CA ILE A 15 28.14 36.71 -18.76
C ILE A 15 28.36 35.20 -18.82
N ALA A 16 27.53 34.41 -18.12
CA ALA A 16 27.59 32.96 -18.18
C ALA A 16 27.30 32.43 -19.60
N LEU A 17 26.35 33.02 -20.32
CA LEU A 17 26.03 32.67 -21.71
C LEU A 17 27.17 32.98 -22.68
N ILE A 18 28.00 33.99 -22.41
CA ILE A 18 29.19 34.26 -23.23
C ILE A 18 30.26 33.19 -22.98
N ILE A 19 30.48 32.81 -21.72
CA ILE A 19 31.49 31.80 -21.34
C ILE A 19 31.08 30.40 -21.84
N PHE A 20 29.83 30.00 -21.56
CA PHE A 20 29.34 28.67 -21.89
C PHE A 20 28.71 28.59 -23.29
N GLY A 21 28.24 29.71 -23.84
CA GLY A 21 27.51 29.76 -25.10
C GLY A 21 26.00 29.52 -24.93
N PRO A 22 25.13 30.30 -25.61
CA PRO A 22 23.68 30.19 -25.46
C PRO A 22 23.09 28.88 -26.02
N ARG A 23 23.86 28.14 -26.82
CA ARG A 23 23.47 26.83 -27.34
C ARG A 23 23.68 25.70 -26.33
N LYS A 24 24.64 25.84 -25.39
CA LYS A 24 24.95 24.78 -24.42
C LYS A 24 23.88 24.64 -23.33
N LEU A 25 23.29 25.74 -22.87
CA LEU A 25 22.22 25.67 -21.87
C LEU A 25 20.99 24.86 -22.32
N PRO A 26 20.38 25.08 -23.51
CA PRO A 26 19.26 24.26 -23.95
C PRO A 26 19.66 22.82 -24.26
N GLU A 27 20.91 22.58 -24.67
CA GLU A 27 21.44 21.22 -24.88
C GLU A 27 21.56 20.46 -23.56
N LEU A 28 22.15 21.08 -22.52
CA LEU A 28 22.21 20.55 -21.16
C LEU A 28 20.81 20.33 -20.58
N GLY A 29 19.90 21.29 -20.77
CA GLY A 29 18.51 21.19 -20.32
C GLY A 29 17.75 20.04 -21.00
N LYS A 30 17.99 19.77 -22.29
CA LYS A 30 17.41 18.61 -22.98
C LYS A 30 17.91 17.29 -22.39
N THR A 31 19.20 17.18 -22.11
CA THR A 31 19.80 15.96 -21.52
C THR A 31 19.30 15.74 -20.10
N ILE A 32 19.37 16.76 -19.24
CA ILE A 32 18.87 16.71 -17.86
C ILE A 32 17.36 16.45 -17.86
N GLY A 33 16.60 17.09 -18.74
CA GLY A 33 15.16 16.93 -18.84
C GLY A 33 14.74 15.51 -19.24
N LYS A 34 15.47 14.89 -20.18
CA LYS A 34 15.28 13.47 -20.52
C LYS A 34 15.58 12.57 -19.33
N GLY A 35 16.74 12.75 -18.68
CA GLY A 35 17.11 11.98 -17.50
C GLY A 35 16.12 12.12 -16.35
N LEU A 36 15.64 13.33 -16.08
CA LEU A 36 14.63 13.58 -15.05
C LEU A 36 13.27 12.97 -15.42
N SER A 37 12.88 12.99 -16.70
CA SER A 37 11.66 12.34 -17.17
C SER A 37 11.74 10.81 -17.00
N GLU A 38 12.88 10.20 -17.30
CA GLU A 38 13.09 8.77 -17.13
C GLU A 38 13.14 8.40 -15.64
N PHE A 39 13.87 9.18 -14.84
CA PHE A 39 13.90 9.04 -13.39
C PHE A 39 12.50 9.15 -12.76
N LYS A 40 11.68 10.10 -13.22
CA LYS A 40 10.29 10.25 -12.77
C LYS A 40 9.44 9.03 -13.13
N LYS A 41 9.58 8.49 -14.35
CA LYS A 41 8.86 7.28 -14.77
C LYS A 41 9.26 6.08 -13.91
N ALA A 42 10.55 5.83 -13.76
CA ALA A 42 11.07 4.77 -12.91
C ALA A 42 10.60 4.93 -11.45
N SER A 43 10.65 6.15 -10.89
CA SER A 43 10.15 6.43 -9.54
C SER A 43 8.65 6.14 -9.40
N ASN A 44 7.87 6.42 -10.43
CA ASN A 44 6.43 6.20 -10.43
C ASN A 44 6.07 4.72 -10.59
N GLU A 45 6.81 3.98 -11.42
CA GLU A 45 6.70 2.52 -11.55
C GLU A 45 7.04 1.83 -10.23
N LEU A 46 8.14 2.23 -9.59
CA LEU A 46 8.48 1.74 -8.25
C LEU A 46 7.31 2.00 -7.30
N LYS A 47 6.83 3.25 -7.20
CA LYS A 47 5.72 3.60 -6.31
C LYS A 47 4.48 2.73 -6.56
N GLN A 48 4.12 2.47 -7.82
CA GLN A 48 3.01 1.58 -8.17
C GLN A 48 3.25 0.16 -7.68
N THR A 49 4.44 -0.42 -7.89
CA THR A 49 4.78 -1.75 -7.37
C THR A 49 4.65 -1.83 -5.84
N TRP A 50 5.13 -0.81 -5.11
CA TRP A 50 5.00 -0.76 -3.65
C TRP A 50 3.54 -0.59 -3.20
N GLU A 51 2.75 0.20 -3.92
CA GLU A 51 1.34 0.47 -3.59
C GLU A 51 0.44 -0.72 -3.93
N ASP A 52 0.74 -1.46 -4.99
CA ASP A 52 0.09 -2.71 -5.36
C ASP A 52 0.40 -3.82 -4.34
N GLU A 53 1.64 -3.90 -3.84
CA GLU A 53 2.03 -4.90 -2.83
C GLU A 53 1.46 -4.58 -1.44
N VAL A 54 1.41 -3.29 -1.04
CA VAL A 54 0.77 -2.85 0.22
C VAL A 54 -0.76 -2.92 0.17
N SER A 55 -1.38 -2.81 -1.01
CA SER A 55 -2.82 -2.97 -1.16
C SER A 55 -3.27 -4.43 -0.96
N LEU A 56 -2.41 -5.40 -1.30
CA LEU A 56 -2.64 -6.82 -1.01
C LEU A 56 -2.59 -7.13 0.49
N ASP A 57 -1.86 -6.35 1.30
CA ASP A 57 -1.88 -6.47 2.76
C ASP A 57 -3.14 -5.86 3.40
N LYS A 58 -3.73 -4.81 2.80
CA LYS A 58 -5.00 -4.23 3.26
C LYS A 58 -6.21 -5.13 3.00
N GLU A 59 -6.22 -5.90 1.91
CA GLU A 59 -7.31 -6.85 1.62
C GLU A 59 -7.24 -8.12 2.51
N LYS A 60 -6.04 -8.53 2.92
CA LYS A 60 -5.87 -9.61 3.90
C LYS A 60 -6.29 -9.21 5.32
N ALA A 61 -6.19 -7.94 5.66
CA ALA A 61 -6.64 -7.41 6.95
C ALA A 61 -8.17 -7.45 7.12
N SER A 62 -8.94 -7.16 6.06
CA SER A 62 -10.42 -7.21 6.10
C SER A 62 -10.95 -8.64 6.13
N MET A 63 -10.29 -9.59 5.47
CA MET A 63 -10.67 -11.01 5.54
C MET A 63 -10.48 -11.60 6.96
N ASN A 64 -9.50 -11.11 7.70
CA ASN A 64 -9.17 -11.60 9.05
C ASN A 64 -10.06 -10.99 10.15
N GLU A 65 -10.73 -9.86 9.90
CA GLU A 65 -11.79 -9.34 10.79
C GLU A 65 -13.11 -10.10 10.59
N ILE A 66 -13.51 -10.39 9.35
CA ILE A 66 -14.74 -11.15 9.07
C ILE A 66 -14.67 -12.57 9.67
N ILE A 67 -13.51 -13.23 9.65
CA ILE A 67 -13.35 -14.57 10.24
C ILE A 67 -13.41 -14.53 11.78
N LYS A 68 -13.04 -13.40 12.42
CA LYS A 68 -13.13 -13.27 13.89
C LYS A 68 -14.58 -13.17 14.36
N ASP A 69 -15.42 -12.43 13.63
CA ASP A 69 -16.84 -12.28 13.97
C ASP A 69 -17.61 -13.60 13.79
N VAL A 70 -17.31 -14.38 12.74
CA VAL A 70 -17.91 -15.72 12.53
C VAL A 70 -17.45 -16.73 13.59
N LYS A 71 -16.23 -16.62 14.10
CA LYS A 71 -15.68 -17.53 15.11
C LYS A 71 -16.20 -17.24 16.51
N GLU A 72 -16.54 -16.00 16.81
CA GLU A 72 -17.22 -15.57 18.05
C GLU A 72 -18.67 -16.09 18.07
N GLU A 73 -19.43 -15.94 16.98
CA GLU A 73 -20.83 -16.43 16.89
C GLU A 73 -20.94 -17.96 16.92
N ALA A 74 -19.96 -18.69 16.37
CA ALA A 74 -19.96 -20.16 16.40
C ALA A 74 -19.71 -20.75 17.80
N SER A 75 -19.15 -19.97 18.75
CA SER A 75 -18.91 -20.44 20.12
C SER A 75 -20.17 -20.46 21.01
N LEU A 76 -21.24 -19.74 20.61
CA LEU A 76 -22.46 -19.58 21.40
C LEU A 76 -23.57 -20.58 21.04
N LEU A 77 -23.38 -21.45 20.04
CA LEU A 77 -24.42 -22.39 19.56
C LEU A 77 -24.12 -23.88 19.84
N THR A 78 -23.03 -24.23 20.55
CA THR A 78 -22.71 -25.62 20.91
C THR A 78 -22.42 -25.82 22.40
N THR A 79 -23.30 -25.29 23.25
CA THR A 79 -23.54 -25.66 24.66
C THR A 79 -24.96 -25.15 24.88
N GLU A 80 -26.03 -25.91 24.97
CA GLU A 80 -26.31 -27.21 25.56
C GLU A 80 -27.48 -27.81 24.73
N ILE A 81 -27.47 -29.08 24.31
CA ILE A 81 -28.18 -30.22 24.92
C ILE A 81 -27.89 -31.38 23.94
N PRO A 82 -27.32 -32.54 24.35
CA PRO A 82 -28.15 -33.63 24.90
C PRO A 82 -27.43 -34.61 25.84
N GLU A 83 -28.03 -34.93 26.99
CA GLU A 83 -27.88 -36.27 27.58
C GLU A 83 -29.20 -37.02 27.39
N ILE A 84 -29.43 -37.53 26.17
CA ILE A 84 -30.42 -38.58 25.96
C ILE A 84 -29.73 -39.88 26.38
N LYS A 85 -29.95 -40.30 27.63
CA LYS A 85 -29.65 -41.66 28.08
C LYS A 85 -30.59 -42.63 27.36
N ILE A 86 -30.17 -43.18 26.22
CA ILE A 86 -30.70 -44.45 25.71
C ILE A 86 -29.84 -45.54 26.33
N ALA A 87 -30.25 -46.00 27.52
CA ALA A 87 -29.81 -47.28 28.03
C ALA A 87 -30.75 -48.35 27.48
N ASP A 88 -30.33 -48.96 26.37
CA ASP A 88 -30.82 -50.28 26.00
C ASP A 88 -30.40 -51.28 27.08
N SER A 89 -31.37 -51.83 27.79
CA SER A 89 -31.31 -53.14 28.43
C SER A 89 -32.76 -53.47 28.81
N VAL A 90 -33.52 -54.16 27.96
CA VAL A 90 -33.47 -55.63 27.89
C VAL A 90 -33.30 -56.24 29.27
N GLY A 91 -34.31 -56.97 29.72
CA GLY A 91 -34.20 -57.80 30.90
C GLY A 91 -35.39 -57.55 31.81
N SER A 92 -36.51 -58.22 31.55
CA SER A 92 -36.73 -59.57 32.08
C SER A 92 -37.39 -59.46 33.44
N LYS A 93 -38.62 -60.00 33.50
CA LYS A 93 -39.14 -60.76 34.65
C LYS A 93 -39.36 -59.91 35.92
N ASP A 94 -40.38 -60.04 36.74
CA ASP A 94 -41.38 -61.04 37.08
C ASP A 94 -42.58 -60.20 37.60
N ILE A 95 -43.85 -60.53 37.37
CA ILE A 95 -44.62 -61.53 38.14
C ILE A 95 -44.33 -61.45 39.66
N GLN A 96 -45.00 -60.53 40.36
CA GLN A 96 -45.89 -60.76 41.52
C GLN A 96 -46.16 -59.48 42.31
#